data_AF-A0A392SMK8-F1
#
_entry.id   AF-A0A392SMK8-F1
#
_cell.length_a   1.000
_cell.length_b   1.000
_cell.length_c   1.000
_cell.angle_alpha   90.00
_cell.angle_beta   90.00
_cell.angle_gamma   90.00
#
_symmetry.space_group_name_H-M   'P 1'
#
loop_
_entity.id
_entity.type
_entity.pdbx_description
1 polymer ?
#
loop_
_entity_poly.entity_id
_entity_poly.type
_entity_poly.pdbx_seq_one_letter_code
_entity_poly.pdbx_strand_id
1 'polypeptide(L)'
;SEKKPKTTPQPPAPNVSSVDLDNRYSKKENKEEKKLRKEKEELIEATKEIPRPIPDGEFELVPLGEDPSRGVKIGTGLPDLARKKLKACLRENAGLFAWS
;
A
#
# COMPACT_ATOMS: atom_id res chain seq x y z
N SER A 1 -39.48 28.88 -59.36
CA SER A 1 -38.51 28.92 -60.46
C SER A 1 -37.13 29.10 -59.87
N GLU A 2 -36.31 28.04 -59.80
CA GLU A 2 -35.28 27.70 -60.80
C GLU A 2 -34.13 28.73 -60.79
N LYS A 3 -32.86 28.45 -60.45
CA LYS A 3 -32.00 27.33 -60.85
C LYS A 3 -30.74 27.23 -59.96
N LYS A 4 -30.29 26.00 -59.69
CA LYS A 4 -28.89 25.66 -59.33
C LYS A 4 -27.98 25.78 -60.57
N PRO A 5 -26.66 25.94 -60.36
CA PRO A 5 -25.64 25.18 -61.10
C PRO A 5 -24.84 24.33 -60.09
N LYS A 6 -24.83 22.99 -60.07
CA LYS A 6 -24.45 21.91 -61.01
C LYS A 6 -22.94 21.57 -61.02
N THR A 7 -22.64 20.41 -60.40
CA THR A 7 -21.49 19.46 -60.60
C THR A 7 -20.14 19.93 -60.00
N THR A 8 -19.45 19.18 -59.13
CA THR A 8 -18.98 17.77 -59.23
C THR A 8 -18.61 17.20 -57.85
N PRO A 9 -19.00 15.97 -57.45
CA PRO A 9 -18.35 15.25 -56.34
C PRO A 9 -17.26 14.32 -56.88
N GLN A 10 -16.02 14.63 -56.54
CA GLN A 10 -14.84 13.79 -56.73
C GLN A 10 -14.99 12.51 -55.87
N PRO A 11 -14.59 11.30 -56.32
CA PRO A 11 -14.63 10.13 -55.46
C PRO A 11 -13.66 10.33 -54.27
N PRO A 12 -14.03 9.92 -53.04
CA PRO A 12 -13.13 10.04 -51.90
C PRO A 12 -11.90 9.16 -52.12
N ALA A 13 -10.72 9.75 -51.91
CA ALA A 13 -9.45 9.06 -51.99
C ALA A 13 -9.45 7.80 -51.09
N PRO A 14 -8.79 6.70 -51.50
CA PRO A 14 -8.66 5.54 -50.65
C PRO A 14 -7.96 5.96 -49.37
N ASN A 15 -8.61 5.72 -48.24
CA ASN A 15 -8.07 5.84 -46.90
C ASN A 15 -6.83 4.94 -46.80
N VAL A 16 -5.66 5.49 -47.08
CA VAL A 16 -4.40 4.86 -46.71
C VAL A 16 -4.35 4.87 -45.20
N SER A 17 -4.81 3.77 -44.58
CA SER A 17 -4.65 3.56 -43.16
C SER A 17 -3.16 3.58 -42.88
N SER A 18 -2.72 4.56 -42.09
CA SER A 18 -1.37 4.68 -41.55
C SER A 18 -1.12 3.53 -40.58
N VAL A 19 -1.08 2.29 -41.09
CA VAL A 19 -0.64 1.15 -40.33
C VAL A 19 0.88 1.26 -40.33
N ASP A 20 1.40 1.76 -39.22
CA ASP A 20 2.84 1.79 -38.95
C ASP A 20 3.34 0.34 -38.89
N LEU A 21 4.02 -0.07 -39.97
CA LEU A 21 4.61 -1.40 -40.14
C LEU A 21 6.02 -1.47 -39.55
N ASP A 22 6.34 -0.62 -38.57
CA ASP A 22 7.64 -0.65 -37.92
C ASP A 22 7.71 -1.82 -36.93
N ASN A 23 7.95 -3.03 -37.46
CA ASN A 23 8.27 -4.23 -36.67
C ASN A 23 9.65 -4.14 -35.99
N ARG A 24 10.29 -2.96 -36.01
CA ARG A 24 11.63 -2.71 -35.47
C ARG A 24 11.68 -2.69 -33.94
N TYR A 25 10.53 -2.58 -33.25
CA TYR A 25 10.48 -2.53 -31.77
C TYR A 25 10.20 -3.87 -31.07
N SER A 26 9.90 -4.96 -31.79
CA SER A 26 9.16 -6.07 -31.17
C SER A 26 9.97 -7.07 -30.32
N LYS A 27 11.27 -7.30 -30.55
CA LYS A 27 11.97 -8.48 -29.96
C LYS A 27 12.76 -8.26 -28.66
N LYS A 28 13.46 -7.13 -28.49
CA LYS A 28 14.25 -6.88 -27.26
C LYS A 28 13.38 -6.26 -26.16
N GLU A 29 12.52 -5.32 -26.53
CA GLU A 29 11.68 -4.57 -25.59
C GLU A 29 10.64 -5.47 -24.89
N ASN A 30 10.05 -6.46 -25.59
CA ASN A 30 9.08 -7.39 -24.99
C ASN A 30 9.65 -8.26 -23.86
N LYS A 31 10.95 -8.60 -23.92
CA LYS A 31 11.60 -9.42 -22.89
C LYS A 31 11.84 -8.63 -21.61
N GLU A 32 12.29 -7.39 -21.74
CA GLU A 32 12.49 -6.51 -20.59
C GLU A 32 11.16 -6.06 -20.01
N GLU A 33 10.17 -5.76 -20.84
CA GLU A 33 8.83 -5.39 -20.38
C GLU A 33 8.17 -6.52 -19.56
N LYS A 34 8.26 -7.78 -20.01
CA LYS A 34 7.75 -8.92 -19.23
C LYS A 34 8.46 -9.09 -17.89
N LYS A 35 9.76 -8.80 -17.84
CA LYS A 35 10.54 -8.89 -16.60
C LYS A 35 10.14 -7.77 -15.64
N LEU A 36 10.01 -6.54 -16.14
CA LEU A 36 9.59 -5.37 -15.38
C LEU A 36 8.16 -5.53 -14.84
N ARG A 37 7.24 -6.13 -15.62
CA ARG A 37 5.88 -6.44 -15.17
C ARG A 37 5.87 -7.45 -14.02
N LYS A 38 6.67 -8.51 -14.13
CA LYS A 38 6.81 -9.52 -13.07
C LYS A 38 7.43 -8.94 -11.80
N GLU A 39 8.49 -8.14 -11.93
CA GLU A 39 9.14 -7.46 -10.80
C GLU A 39 8.19 -6.44 -10.13
N LYS A 40 7.35 -5.76 -10.91
CA LYS A 40 6.31 -4.87 -10.39
C LYS A 40 5.21 -5.64 -9.65
N GLU A 41 4.75 -6.78 -10.16
CA GLU A 41 3.78 -7.64 -9.46
C GLU A 41 4.36 -8.21 -8.17
N GLU A 42 5.62 -8.65 -8.19
CA GLU A 42 6.34 -9.13 -6.99
C GLU A 42 6.52 -8.01 -5.96
N LEU A 43 6.82 -6.78 -6.40
CA LEU A 43 6.90 -5.63 -5.51
C LEU A 43 5.53 -5.29 -4.92
N ILE A 44 4.47 -5.30 -5.74
CA ILE A 44 3.09 -5.08 -5.27
C ILE A 44 2.72 -6.14 -4.23
N GLU A 45 3.05 -7.40 -4.49
CA GLU A 45 2.80 -8.52 -3.57
C GLU A 45 3.62 -8.42 -2.27
N ALA A 46 4.90 -8.02 -2.36
CA ALA A 46 5.74 -7.78 -1.20
C ALA A 46 5.26 -6.58 -0.37
N THR A 47 4.64 -5.59 -1.02
CA THR A 47 4.03 -4.42 -0.35
C THR A 47 2.59 -4.63 0.10
N LYS A 48 1.98 -5.80 -0.16
CA LYS A 48 0.71 -6.17 0.47
C LYS A 48 0.98 -6.41 1.96
N GLU A 49 1.00 -5.31 2.71
CA GLU A 49 0.99 -5.37 4.16
C GLU A 49 -0.29 -6.07 4.55
N ILE A 50 -0.16 -7.28 5.11
CA ILE A 50 -1.31 -7.97 5.71
C ILE A 50 -1.73 -7.06 6.86
N PRO A 51 -2.93 -6.44 6.81
CA PRO A 51 -3.36 -5.53 7.86
C PRO A 51 -3.45 -6.36 9.13
N ARG A 52 -2.46 -6.21 10.02
CA ARG A 52 -2.52 -6.83 11.34
C ARG A 52 -3.52 -5.97 12.11
N PRO A 53 -4.73 -6.48 12.40
CA PRO A 53 -5.70 -5.68 13.14
C PRO A 53 -5.03 -5.34 14.45
N ILE A 54 -4.82 -4.04 14.69
CA ILE A 54 -4.47 -3.57 16.02
C ILE A 54 -5.71 -3.92 16.85
N PRO A 55 -5.60 -4.78 17.87
CA PRO A 55 -6.76 -5.06 18.68
C PRO A 55 -7.20 -3.74 19.32
N ASP A 56 -8.42 -3.30 19.04
CA ASP A 56 -9.07 -2.10 19.61
C ASP A 56 -9.36 -2.26 21.12
N GLY A 57 -8.63 -3.14 21.81
CA GLY A 57 -8.82 -3.41 23.22
C GLY A 57 -8.39 -2.21 24.06
N GLU A 58 -9.24 -1.80 24.99
CA GLU A 58 -8.95 -0.75 25.95
C GLU A 58 -7.73 -1.12 26.82
N PHE A 59 -6.75 -0.23 26.87
CA PHE A 59 -5.54 -0.38 27.67
C PHE A 59 -5.27 0.86 28.52
N GLU A 60 -4.59 0.65 29.64
CA GLU A 60 -4.05 1.70 30.48
C GLU A 60 -2.54 1.79 30.31
N LEU A 61 -1.99 3.00 30.28
CA LEU A 61 -0.55 3.21 30.33
C LEU A 61 -0.11 3.23 31.79
N VAL A 62 0.80 2.33 32.17
CA VAL A 62 1.36 2.27 33.52
C VAL A 62 2.81 2.77 33.48
N PRO A 63 3.13 3.90 34.13
CA PRO A 63 4.51 4.35 34.26
C PRO A 63 5.26 3.38 35.19
N LEU A 64 6.44 2.95 34.76
CA LEU A 64 7.30 2.04 35.52
C LEU A 64 8.52 2.73 36.15
N GLY A 65 8.80 3.98 35.82
CA GLY A 65 9.98 4.72 36.29
C GLY A 65 9.72 6.22 36.39
N GLU A 66 10.79 7.01 36.45
CA GLU A 66 10.71 8.47 36.65
C GLU A 66 10.13 9.21 35.46
N ASP A 67 10.36 8.72 34.24
CA ASP A 67 9.85 9.33 33.01
C ASP A 67 8.39 8.93 32.76
N PRO A 68 7.42 9.85 32.86
CA PRO A 68 6.01 9.57 32.62
C PRO A 68 5.71 9.22 31.16
N SER A 69 6.61 9.56 30.23
CA SER A 69 6.48 9.23 28.80
C SER A 69 6.82 7.76 28.51
N ARG A 70 7.54 7.10 29.41
CA ARG A 70 7.96 5.70 29.29
C ARG A 70 7.07 4.82 30.15
N GLY A 71 5.97 4.36 29.55
CA GLY A 71 4.98 3.51 30.23
C GLY A 71 4.65 2.25 29.45
N VAL A 72 4.20 1.22 30.17
CA VAL A 72 3.77 -0.06 29.58
C VAL A 72 2.25 -0.05 29.42
N LYS A 73 1.77 -0.43 28.24
CA LYS A 73 0.34 -0.59 27.96
C LYS A 73 -0.14 -1.91 28.55
N ILE A 74 -1.12 -1.87 29.46
CA ILE A 74 -1.74 -3.04 30.08
C ILE A 74 -3.21 -3.10 29.65
N GLY A 75 -3.65 -4.22 29.11
CA GLY A 75 -5.05 -4.42 28.73
C GLY A 75 -6.00 -4.41 29.93
N THR A 76 -7.13 -3.72 29.79
CA THR A 76 -8.15 -3.60 30.85
C THR A 76 -8.98 -4.87 31.06
N GLY A 77 -8.95 -5.81 30.10
CA GLY A 77 -9.66 -7.09 30.16
C GLY A 77 -9.08 -8.11 31.15
N LEU A 78 -8.00 -7.77 31.86
CA LEU A 78 -7.43 -8.61 32.91
C LEU A 78 -8.28 -8.55 34.20
N PRO A 79 -8.51 -9.69 34.89
CA PRO A 79 -9.11 -9.68 36.22
C PRO A 79 -8.33 -8.77 37.19
N ASP A 80 -9.05 -8.08 38.07
CA ASP A 80 -8.46 -7.07 38.96
C ASP A 80 -7.24 -7.56 39.75
N LEU A 81 -7.32 -8.79 40.27
CA LEU A 81 -6.22 -9.40 41.02
C LEU A 81 -4.98 -9.60 40.15
N ALA A 82 -5.16 -10.09 38.93
CA ALA A 82 -4.06 -10.31 37.98
C ALA A 82 -3.45 -8.98 37.54
N ARG A 83 -4.29 -7.99 37.24
CA ARG A 83 -3.85 -6.64 36.85
C ARG A 83 -3.04 -5.96 37.97
N LYS A 84 -3.49 -6.04 39.22
CA LYS A 84 -2.76 -5.50 40.37
C LYS A 84 -1.42 -6.19 40.57
N LYS A 85 -1.40 -7.54 40.53
CA LYS A 85 -0.16 -8.32 40.68
C LYS A 85 0.83 -8.02 39.55
N LEU A 86 0.35 -7.91 38.31
CA LEU A 86 1.17 -7.54 37.16
C LEU A 86 1.80 -6.16 37.34
N LYS A 87 1.02 -5.14 37.73
CA LYS A 87 1.55 -3.79 37.98
C LYS A 87 2.63 -3.79 39.06
N ALA A 88 2.43 -4.52 40.15
CA ALA A 88 3.43 -4.62 41.22
C ALA A 88 4.73 -5.25 40.71
N CYS A 89 4.63 -6.40 40.02
CA CYS A 89 5.77 -7.09 39.43
C CYS A 89 6.53 -6.21 38.45
N LEU A 90 5.84 -5.50 37.55
CA LEU A 90 6.48 -4.60 36.58
C LEU A 90 7.23 -3.45 37.25
N ARG A 91 6.69 -2.88 38.34
CA ARG A 91 7.34 -1.81 39.10
C ARG A 91 8.55 -2.28 39.90
N GLU A 92 8.46 -3.45 40.53
CA GLU A 92 9.59 -4.06 41.23
C GLU A 92 10.76 -4.33 40.28
N ASN A 93 10.45 -4.61 39.01
CA ASN A 93 11.42 -4.87 37.95
C ASN A 93 11.69 -3.66 37.05
N ALA A 94 11.33 -2.45 37.48
CA ALA A 94 11.47 -1.22 36.70
C ALA A 94 12.89 -1.01 36.14
N GLY A 95 13.93 -1.31 36.94
CA GLY A 95 15.33 -1.18 36.55
C GLY A 95 15.80 -2.20 35.51
N LEU A 96 15.02 -3.25 35.20
CA LEU A 96 15.34 -4.20 34.12
C LEU A 96 14.99 -3.65 32.74
N PHE A 97 14.10 -2.65 32.67
CA PHE A 97 13.79 -2.03 31.40
C PHE A 97 14.94 -1.08 31.04
N ALA A 98 15.72 -1.46 30.04
CA ALA A 98 16.79 -0.64 29.48
C ALA A 98 16.18 0.55 28.73
N TRP A 99 15.80 1.57 29.49
CA TRP A 99 15.34 2.86 28.99
C TRP A 99 16.57 3.67 28.57
N SER A 100 17.12 3.37 27.38
CA SER A 100 18.23 4.13 26.77
C SER A 100 17.80 5.53 26.34
#